data_AF-A0A8B6HKQ3-F1
#
_entry.id   AF-A0A8B6HKQ3-F1
#
_cell.length_a   1.000
_cell.length_b   1.000
_cell.length_c   1.000
_cell.angle_alpha   90.00
_cell.angle_beta   90.00
_cell.angle_gamma   90.00
#
_symmetry.space_group_name_H-M   'P 1'
#
loop_
_entity.id
_entity.type
_entity.pdbx_description
1 polymer ?
#
loop_
_entity_poly.entity_id
_entity_poly.type
_entity_poly.pdbx_seq_one_letter_code
_entity_poly.pdbx_strand_id
1 'polypeptide(L)'
;VAVAVSVYSLTAMSIDRYLSIQNPMASRKFMTKRQCLIMIAAMWIISALFMGPLLYIKTVDTIELDSLPSVDFCIEQWPQERDRKAYVLFLLFVVFLIPGVTLAVCYSHVGRALCSKDMTREGSDTSTRGLFSRKKAARMIIILIIVFMLCWLPYNIASLVSDLSDDFVLILLFFTLWLGHAHSAINPVMFWLLNRRFREKVRVL
;
A
#
# COMPACT_ATOMS: atom_id res chain seq x y z
N VAL A 1 -5.78 6.79 7.65
CA VAL A 1 -5.75 5.44 8.29
C VAL A 1 -5.82 4.29 7.27
N ALA A 2 -6.89 4.18 6.47
CA ALA A 2 -7.12 3.03 5.58
C ALA A 2 -5.97 2.71 4.60
N VAL A 3 -5.30 3.75 4.08
CA VAL A 3 -4.15 3.61 3.17
C VAL A 3 -3.00 2.87 3.85
N ALA A 4 -2.60 3.32 5.05
CA ALA A 4 -1.53 2.69 5.82
C ALA A 4 -1.86 1.24 6.20
N VAL A 5 -3.09 0.97 6.65
CA VAL A 5 -3.56 -0.40 6.96
C VAL A 5 -3.48 -1.30 5.72
N SER A 6 -3.84 -0.79 4.53
CA SER A 6 -3.77 -1.55 3.29
C SER A 6 -2.33 -1.91 2.93
N VAL A 7 -1.40 -0.96 3.01
CA VAL A 7 0.02 -1.18 2.72
C VAL A 7 0.65 -2.16 3.72
N TYR A 8 0.37 -2.00 5.01
CA TYR A 8 0.88 -2.92 6.03
C TYR A 8 0.31 -4.33 5.86
N SER A 9 -0.95 -4.45 5.46
CA SER A 9 -1.57 -5.74 5.14
C SER A 9 -0.86 -6.41 3.96
N LEU A 10 -0.58 -5.67 2.88
CA LEU A 10 0.18 -6.18 1.72
C LEU A 10 1.61 -6.60 2.13
N THR A 11 2.26 -5.81 2.98
CA THR A 11 3.60 -6.10 3.50
C THR A 11 3.63 -7.39 4.31
N ALA A 12 2.69 -7.54 5.25
CA ALA A 12 2.56 -8.75 6.04
C ALA A 12 2.23 -9.99 5.19
N MET A 13 1.33 -9.87 4.21
CA MET A 13 1.05 -10.95 3.26
C MET A 13 2.30 -11.33 2.48
N SER A 14 3.15 -10.37 2.12
CA SER A 14 4.40 -10.64 1.39
C SER A 14 5.45 -11.33 2.23
N ILE A 15 5.59 -10.92 3.50
CA ILE A 15 6.47 -11.56 4.48
C ILE A 15 6.01 -13.00 4.74
N ASP A 16 4.71 -13.24 4.94
CA ASP A 16 4.16 -14.59 5.06
C ASP A 16 4.55 -15.45 3.85
N ARG A 17 4.37 -14.91 2.64
CA ARG A 17 4.72 -15.63 1.41
C ARG A 17 6.21 -15.95 1.35
N TYR A 18 7.07 -14.99 1.65
CA TYR A 18 8.51 -15.17 1.73
C TYR A 18 8.87 -16.30 2.72
N LEU A 19 8.35 -16.24 3.95
CA LEU A 19 8.59 -17.25 4.97
C LEU A 19 8.04 -18.63 4.55
N SER A 20 6.87 -18.70 3.92
CA SER A 20 6.28 -19.97 3.47
C SER A 20 7.06 -20.66 2.35
N ILE A 21 7.87 -19.91 1.59
CA ILE A 21 8.69 -20.39 0.48
C ILE A 21 10.08 -20.80 0.97
N GLN A 22 10.70 -19.99 1.84
CA GLN A 22 12.05 -20.23 2.36
C GLN A 22 12.06 -21.18 3.56
N ASN A 23 11.13 -21.01 4.50
CA ASN A 23 11.06 -21.79 5.74
C ASN A 23 9.60 -22.12 6.14
N PRO A 24 9.02 -23.20 5.58
CA PRO A 24 7.62 -23.58 5.82
C PRO A 24 7.28 -23.80 7.29
N MET A 25 8.25 -24.28 8.09
CA MET A 25 8.06 -24.54 9.52
C MET A 25 8.00 -23.25 10.33
N ALA A 26 8.83 -22.26 9.98
CA ALA A 26 8.78 -20.93 10.59
C ALA A 26 7.47 -20.19 10.25
N SER A 27 7.01 -20.24 8.99
CA SER A 27 5.72 -19.67 8.57
C SER A 27 4.55 -20.26 9.37
N ARG A 28 4.52 -21.58 9.56
CA ARG A 28 3.46 -22.25 10.33
C ARG A 28 3.45 -21.84 11.81
N LYS A 29 4.61 -21.54 12.40
CA LYS A 29 4.75 -21.06 13.79
C LYS A 29 4.42 -19.57 13.95
N PHE A 30 4.64 -18.77 12.91
CA PHE A 30 4.46 -17.31 12.93
C PHE A 30 3.07 -16.85 12.49
N MET A 31 2.35 -17.66 11.70
CA MET A 31 1.06 -17.30 11.11
C MET A 31 -0.09 -18.12 11.68
N THR A 32 -0.18 -18.15 13.02
CA THR A 32 -1.36 -18.70 13.71
C THR A 32 -2.52 -17.72 13.69
N LYS A 33 -3.77 -18.19 13.85
CA LYS A 33 -4.96 -17.31 13.91
C LYS A 33 -4.82 -16.19 14.96
N ARG A 34 -4.27 -16.52 16.13
CA ARG A 34 -4.03 -15.55 17.21
C ARG A 34 -3.01 -14.48 16.80
N GLN A 35 -1.90 -14.88 16.18
CA GLN A 35 -0.90 -13.94 15.68
C GLN A 35 -1.45 -13.05 14.56
N CYS A 36 -2.23 -13.59 13.62
CA CYS A 36 -2.88 -12.79 12.58
C CYS A 36 -3.81 -11.72 13.17
N LEU A 37 -4.61 -12.06 14.19
CA LEU A 37 -5.48 -11.09 14.87
C LEU A 37 -4.67 -10.01 15.59
N ILE A 38 -3.59 -10.39 16.28
CA ILE A 38 -2.68 -9.43 16.93
C ILE A 38 -2.05 -8.49 15.89
N MET A 39 -1.59 -9.03 14.75
CA MET A 39 -1.01 -8.25 13.67
C MET A 39 -2.01 -7.25 13.07
N ILE A 40 -3.25 -7.69 12.83
CA ILE A 40 -4.31 -6.80 12.33
C ILE A 40 -4.56 -5.67 13.34
N ALA A 41 -4.76 -6.00 14.62
CA ALA A 41 -4.98 -4.99 15.66
C ALA A 41 -3.81 -3.99 15.75
N ALA A 42 -2.58 -4.50 15.72
CA ALA A 42 -1.37 -3.67 15.72
C ALA A 42 -1.31 -2.74 14.50
N MET A 43 -1.62 -3.22 13.30
CA MET A 43 -1.64 -2.39 12.09
C MET A 43 -2.66 -1.26 12.19
N TRP A 44 -3.86 -1.53 12.73
CA TRP A 44 -4.87 -0.50 12.94
C TRP A 44 -4.40 0.54 13.96
N ILE A 45 -3.86 0.11 15.10
CA ILE A 45 -3.38 1.01 16.15
C ILE A 45 -2.22 1.88 15.62
N ILE A 46 -1.22 1.29 14.99
CA ILE A 46 -0.07 2.02 14.43
C ILE A 46 -0.54 3.00 13.34
N SER A 47 -1.46 2.59 12.47
CA SER A 47 -2.00 3.46 11.42
C SER A 47 -2.82 4.62 11.99
N ALA A 48 -3.60 4.38 13.05
CA ALA A 48 -4.34 5.42 13.75
C ALA A 48 -3.40 6.39 14.46
N LEU A 49 -2.33 5.88 15.09
CA LEU A 49 -1.31 6.71 15.74
C LEU A 49 -0.62 7.63 14.74
N PHE A 50 -0.14 7.10 13.61
CA PHE A 50 0.57 7.90 12.61
C PHE A 50 -0.32 8.91 11.90
N MET A 51 -1.60 8.60 11.72
CA MET A 51 -2.57 9.50 11.07
C MET A 51 -3.28 10.41 12.06
N GLY A 52 -3.14 10.16 13.36
CA GLY A 52 -3.80 10.88 14.44
C GLY A 52 -3.57 12.39 14.43
N PRO A 53 -2.34 12.89 14.17
CA PRO A 53 -2.09 14.34 14.10
C PRO A 53 -3.00 15.08 13.11
N LEU A 54 -3.44 14.44 12.03
CA LEU A 54 -4.34 15.05 11.05
C LEU A 54 -5.71 15.39 11.63
N LEU A 55 -6.16 14.73 12.71
CA LEU A 55 -7.42 15.08 13.38
C LEU A 55 -7.38 16.48 13.99
N TYR A 56 -6.20 16.95 14.38
CA TYR A 56 -6.01 18.27 14.95
C TYR A 56 -5.65 19.30 13.88
N ILE A 57 -4.83 18.92 12.89
CA ILE A 57 -4.32 19.82 11.86
C ILE A 57 -5.34 20.12 10.75
N LYS A 58 -6.27 19.20 10.46
CA LYS A 58 -7.30 19.44 9.44
C LYS A 58 -8.38 20.37 9.97
N THR A 59 -8.51 21.51 9.33
CA THR A 59 -9.52 22.53 9.64
C THR A 59 -10.36 22.82 8.40
N VAL A 60 -11.49 23.49 8.59
CA VAL A 60 -12.32 23.99 7.50
C VAL A 60 -11.98 25.46 7.32
N ASP A 61 -11.67 25.83 6.08
CA ASP A 61 -11.42 27.21 5.68
C ASP A 61 -12.44 27.61 4.60
N THR A 62 -12.92 28.85 4.67
CA THR A 62 -13.99 29.35 3.82
C THR A 62 -13.40 30.35 2.85
N ILE A 63 -13.46 30.03 1.55
CA ILE A 63 -13.00 30.94 0.50
C ILE A 63 -14.21 31.73 -0.01
N GLU A 64 -14.15 33.04 0.18
CA GLU A 64 -15.12 33.97 -0.41
C GLU A 64 -14.72 34.23 -1.87
N LEU A 65 -15.58 33.83 -2.81
CA LEU A 65 -15.42 34.16 -4.22
C LEU A 65 -16.31 35.37 -4.55
N ASP A 66 -15.73 36.38 -5.21
CA ASP A 66 -16.48 37.53 -5.67
C ASP A 66 -17.68 37.09 -6.51
N SER A 67 -18.88 37.54 -6.12
CA SER A 67 -20.17 37.26 -6.79
C SER A 67 -20.63 35.80 -6.86
N LEU A 68 -20.00 34.90 -6.09
CA LEU A 68 -20.39 33.49 -5.95
C LEU A 68 -20.62 33.11 -4.48
N PRO A 69 -21.36 32.03 -4.19
CA PRO A 69 -21.46 31.49 -2.83
C PRO A 69 -20.08 31.11 -2.30
N SER A 70 -19.83 31.41 -1.03
CA SER A 70 -18.62 30.97 -0.33
C SER A 70 -18.51 29.44 -0.36
N VAL A 71 -17.30 28.93 -0.55
CA VAL A 71 -17.03 27.49 -0.59
C VAL A 71 -16.14 27.09 0.57
N ASP A 72 -16.56 26.09 1.32
CA ASP A 72 -15.81 25.53 2.44
C ASP A 72 -14.89 24.41 1.95
N PHE A 73 -13.59 24.54 2.25
CA PHE A 73 -12.57 23.54 1.95
C PHE A 73 -11.97 22.97 3.23
N CYS A 74 -11.72 21.67 3.25
CA CYS A 74 -10.94 21.05 4.31
C CYS A 74 -9.46 21.11 3.96
N ILE A 75 -8.72 21.98 4.65
CA ILE A 75 -7.30 22.21 4.43
C ILE A 75 -6.47 21.72 5.62
N GLU A 76 -5.17 21.56 5.42
CA GLU A 76 -4.24 21.24 6.49
C GLU A 76 -3.56 22.52 7.00
N GLN A 77 -3.91 22.95 8.21
CA GLN A 77 -3.39 24.17 8.79
C GLN A 77 -2.22 23.87 9.73
N TRP A 78 -1.02 23.81 9.14
CA TRP A 78 0.21 23.56 9.89
C TRP A 78 0.74 24.85 10.53
N PRO A 79 1.22 24.83 11.79
CA PRO A 79 1.77 26.04 12.44
C PRO A 79 3.03 26.56 11.74
N GLN A 80 3.82 25.65 11.18
CA GLN A 80 5.03 25.94 10.43
C GLN A 80 5.12 25.04 9.20
N GLU A 81 5.59 25.58 8.07
CA GLU A 81 5.88 24.81 6.86
C GLU A 81 6.88 23.66 7.09
N ARG A 82 7.79 23.84 8.05
CA ARG A 82 8.73 22.80 8.46
C ARG A 82 8.02 21.57 9.00
N ASP A 83 6.98 21.75 9.81
CA ASP A 83 6.23 20.66 10.44
C ASP A 83 5.41 19.90 9.38
N ARG A 84 4.80 20.63 8.44
CA ARG A 84 4.14 20.05 7.26
C ARG A 84 5.09 19.15 6.48
N LYS A 85 6.24 19.69 6.07
CA LYS A 85 7.25 18.96 5.29
C LYS A 85 7.80 17.77 6.06
N ALA A 86 8.10 17.94 7.35
CA ALA A 86 8.58 16.85 8.20
C ALA A 86 7.55 15.72 8.32
N TYR A 87 6.27 16.06 8.46
CA TYR A 87 5.19 15.07 8.55
C TYR A 87 4.96 14.36 7.21
N VAL A 88 4.94 15.09 6.08
CA VAL A 88 4.85 14.49 4.75
C VAL A 88 6.02 13.54 4.49
N LEU A 89 7.25 13.95 4.81
CA LEU A 89 8.43 13.09 4.71
C LEU A 89 8.32 11.87 5.62
N PHE A 90 7.92 12.05 6.87
CA PHE A 90 7.70 10.94 7.80
C PHE A 90 6.72 9.92 7.23
N LEU A 91 5.57 10.37 6.74
CA LEU A 91 4.56 9.50 6.11
C LEU A 91 5.11 8.82 4.85
N LEU A 92 5.89 9.53 4.03
CA LEU A 92 6.58 8.96 2.88
C LEU A 92 7.55 7.84 3.29
N PHE A 93 8.27 7.97 4.40
CA PHE A 93 9.13 6.88 4.86
C PHE A 93 8.33 5.69 5.39
N VAL A 94 7.41 5.91 6.32
CA VAL A 94 6.75 4.82 7.05
C VAL A 94 5.62 4.15 6.27
N VAL A 95 4.90 4.87 5.44
CA VAL A 95 3.78 4.35 4.65
C VAL A 95 4.20 3.94 3.24
N PHE A 96 5.33 4.45 2.73
CA PHE A 96 5.72 4.24 1.33
C PHE A 96 7.10 3.57 1.19
N LEU A 97 8.19 4.19 1.64
CA LEU A 97 9.54 3.67 1.38
C LEU A 97 9.85 2.38 2.16
N ILE A 98 9.63 2.33 3.48
CA ILE A 98 9.93 1.15 4.30
C ILE A 98 9.13 -0.07 3.84
N PRO A 99 7.79 0.02 3.66
CA PRO A 99 7.01 -1.05 3.06
C PRO A 99 7.53 -1.41 1.67
N GLY A 100 7.76 -0.43 0.79
CA GLY A 100 8.25 -0.65 -0.57
C GLY A 100 9.57 -1.42 -0.63
N VAL A 101 10.55 -1.05 0.20
CA VAL A 101 11.85 -1.74 0.29
C VAL A 101 11.69 -3.15 0.84
N THR A 102 10.92 -3.32 1.92
CA THR A 102 10.66 -4.65 2.50
C THR A 102 10.08 -5.59 1.46
N LEU A 103 9.13 -5.09 0.68
CA LEU A 103 8.50 -5.83 -0.41
C LEU A 103 9.52 -6.16 -1.51
N ALA A 104 10.28 -5.17 -1.99
CA ALA A 104 11.29 -5.38 -3.03
C ALA A 104 12.34 -6.44 -2.63
N VAL A 105 12.82 -6.40 -1.38
CA VAL A 105 13.76 -7.38 -0.83
C VAL A 105 13.12 -8.76 -0.74
N CYS A 106 11.96 -8.89 -0.08
CA CYS A 106 11.25 -10.17 0.03
C CYS A 106 11.03 -10.81 -1.35
N TYR A 107 10.62 -10.02 -2.35
CA TYR A 107 10.35 -10.52 -3.69
C TYR A 107 11.59 -10.81 -4.54
N SER A 108 12.68 -10.05 -4.37
CA SER A 108 13.96 -10.35 -5.01
C SER A 108 14.49 -11.71 -4.56
N HIS A 109 14.38 -12.00 -3.26
CA HIS A 109 14.77 -13.31 -2.72
C HIS A 109 13.84 -14.44 -3.18
N VAL A 110 12.52 -14.21 -3.24
CA VAL A 110 11.59 -15.17 -3.81
C VAL A 110 11.94 -15.44 -5.29
N GLY A 111 12.17 -14.41 -6.09
CA GLY A 111 12.55 -14.55 -7.50
C GLY A 111 13.84 -15.35 -7.70
N ARG A 112 14.89 -15.02 -6.93
CA ARG A 112 16.17 -15.75 -6.99
C ARG A 112 16.04 -17.22 -6.59
N ALA A 113 15.31 -17.53 -5.51
CA ALA A 113 15.10 -18.90 -5.06
C ALA A 113 14.25 -19.74 -6.03
N LEU A 114 13.47 -19.08 -6.89
CA LEU A 114 12.69 -19.74 -7.94
C LEU A 114 13.55 -19.99 -9.18
N CYS A 115 14.35 -19.02 -9.62
CA CYS A 115 15.28 -19.21 -10.74
C CYS A 115 16.34 -20.28 -10.44
N SER A 116 16.81 -20.38 -9.19
CA SER A 116 17.79 -21.40 -8.82
C SER A 116 17.22 -22.82 -8.79
N LYS A 117 15.90 -22.98 -8.57
CA LYS A 117 15.23 -24.28 -8.49
C LYS A 117 14.63 -24.76 -9.80
N ASP A 118 14.29 -23.86 -10.72
CA ASP A 118 13.85 -24.21 -12.08
C ASP A 118 14.99 -24.89 -12.89
N MET A 119 16.26 -24.74 -12.49
CA MET A 119 17.42 -25.42 -13.09
C MET A 119 17.69 -26.85 -12.56
N THR A 120 17.03 -27.32 -11.49
CA THR A 120 17.43 -28.56 -10.78
C THR A 120 16.36 -29.66 -10.67
N ARG A 121 15.13 -29.49 -11.18
CA ARG A 121 14.05 -30.49 -10.95
C ARG A 121 13.13 -30.71 -12.15
N GLU A 122 13.58 -31.57 -13.06
CA GLU A 122 12.68 -32.55 -13.67
C GLU A 122 12.23 -33.53 -12.58
N GLY A 123 10.92 -33.66 -12.33
CA GLY A 123 10.36 -34.70 -11.45
C GLY A 123 9.56 -34.18 -10.24
N SER A 124 8.23 -34.24 -10.38
CA SER A 124 7.14 -34.28 -9.37
C SER A 124 6.07 -33.17 -9.53
N ASP A 125 5.08 -33.47 -10.36
CA ASP A 125 3.95 -32.61 -10.77
C ASP A 125 3.11 -32.00 -9.63
N THR A 126 3.12 -32.63 -8.45
CA THR A 126 2.34 -32.16 -7.29
C THR A 126 3.03 -30.98 -6.57
N SER A 127 4.36 -30.91 -6.61
CA SER A 127 5.15 -29.85 -5.97
C SER A 127 5.23 -28.57 -6.81
N THR A 128 5.28 -28.73 -8.14
CA THR A 128 5.28 -27.65 -9.13
C THR A 128 3.97 -26.86 -9.12
N ARG A 129 2.81 -27.51 -9.08
CA ARG A 129 1.49 -26.84 -9.03
C ARG A 129 1.32 -25.89 -7.83
N GLY A 130 1.81 -26.29 -6.65
CA GLY A 130 1.83 -25.45 -5.45
C GLY A 130 2.74 -24.23 -5.60
N LEU A 131 3.90 -24.40 -6.25
CA LEU A 131 4.87 -23.34 -6.52
C LEU A 131 4.35 -22.31 -7.54
N PHE A 132 3.71 -22.76 -8.63
CA PHE A 132 3.10 -21.87 -9.64
C PHE A 132 1.96 -21.02 -9.06
N SER A 133 1.12 -21.60 -8.21
CA SER A 133 0.07 -20.84 -7.51
C SER A 133 0.67 -19.76 -6.59
N ARG A 134 1.84 -20.03 -5.98
CA ARG A 134 2.58 -19.08 -5.14
C ARG A 134 3.27 -17.99 -5.98
N LYS A 135 3.85 -18.34 -7.14
CA LYS A 135 4.41 -17.39 -8.14
C LYS A 135 3.34 -16.39 -8.61
N LYS A 136 2.13 -16.87 -8.90
CA LYS A 136 1.02 -16.02 -9.35
C LYS A 136 0.57 -15.02 -8.28
N ALA A 137 0.46 -15.47 -7.03
CA ALA A 137 0.12 -14.60 -5.90
C ALA A 137 1.22 -13.55 -5.63
N ALA A 138 2.50 -13.93 -5.73
CA ALA A 138 3.63 -13.00 -5.62
C ALA A 138 3.61 -11.92 -6.71
N ARG A 139 3.44 -12.33 -7.98
CA ARG A 139 3.31 -11.38 -9.11
C ARG A 139 2.16 -10.41 -8.92
N MET A 140 1.03 -10.89 -8.40
CA MET A 140 -0.12 -10.05 -8.11
C MET A 140 0.19 -8.97 -7.08
N ILE A 141 0.92 -9.31 -6.01
CA ILE A 141 1.27 -8.35 -4.97
C ILE A 141 2.28 -7.31 -5.50
N ILE A 142 3.24 -7.72 -6.35
CA ILE A 142 4.16 -6.77 -7.01
C ILE A 142 3.38 -5.71 -7.82
N ILE A 143 2.37 -6.14 -8.59
CA ILE A 143 1.56 -5.19 -9.37
C ILE A 143 0.78 -4.26 -8.45
N LEU A 144 0.21 -4.77 -7.34
CA LEU A 144 -0.47 -3.92 -6.34
C LEU A 144 0.46 -2.85 -5.75
N ILE A 145 1.73 -3.17 -5.54
CA ILE A 145 2.72 -2.24 -5.01
C ILE A 145 3.09 -1.19 -6.05
N ILE A 146 3.39 -1.58 -7.28
CA ILE A 146 3.72 -0.62 -8.34
C ILE A 146 2.55 0.36 -8.53
N VAL A 147 1.32 -0.14 -8.51
CA VAL A 147 0.13 0.70 -8.61
C VAL A 147 0.00 1.63 -7.39
N PHE A 148 0.22 1.14 -6.16
CA PHE A 148 0.27 2.00 -4.98
C PHE A 148 1.31 3.12 -5.13
N MET A 149 2.52 2.78 -5.60
CA MET A 149 3.60 3.75 -5.79
C MET A 149 3.20 4.81 -6.83
N LEU A 150 2.67 4.39 -7.98
CA LEU A 150 2.25 5.29 -9.06
C LEU A 150 1.06 6.16 -8.67
N CYS A 151 0.17 5.67 -7.80
CA CYS A 151 -0.98 6.45 -7.33
C CYS A 151 -0.61 7.50 -6.29
N TRP A 152 0.35 7.22 -5.39
CA TRP A 152 0.66 8.09 -4.26
C TRP A 152 1.91 8.96 -4.43
N LEU A 153 2.91 8.50 -5.18
CA LEU A 153 4.15 9.25 -5.38
C LEU A 153 3.93 10.63 -6.03
N PRO A 154 3.08 10.77 -7.08
CA PRO A 154 2.82 12.07 -7.69
C PRO A 154 2.27 13.09 -6.69
N TYR A 155 1.36 12.67 -5.81
CA TYR A 155 0.80 13.54 -4.77
C TYR A 155 1.85 13.98 -3.76
N ASN A 156 2.68 13.06 -3.27
CA ASN A 156 3.73 13.40 -2.30
C ASN A 156 4.76 14.37 -2.90
N ILE A 157 5.12 14.19 -4.18
CA ILE A 157 6.01 15.12 -4.89
C ILE A 157 5.34 16.48 -5.08
N ALA A 158 4.09 16.51 -5.57
CA ALA A 158 3.35 17.75 -5.76
C ALA A 158 3.15 18.52 -4.44
N SER A 159 2.89 17.81 -3.34
CA SER A 159 2.75 18.41 -2.00
C SER A 159 4.06 19.00 -1.47
N LEU A 160 5.22 18.43 -1.83
CA LEU A 160 6.53 18.98 -1.45
C LEU A 160 6.94 20.20 -2.29
N VAL A 161 6.44 20.31 -3.52
CA VAL A 161 6.78 21.36 -4.49
C VAL A 161 5.72 22.48 -4.52
N SER A 162 4.66 22.37 -3.69
CA SER A 162 3.52 23.30 -3.67
C SER A 162 3.85 24.76 -3.37
N ASP A 163 5.07 25.05 -2.89
CA ASP A 163 5.54 26.42 -2.63
C ASP A 163 5.81 27.20 -3.94
N LEU A 164 5.86 26.51 -5.09
CA LEU A 164 5.90 27.14 -6.41
C LEU A 164 4.45 27.49 -6.81
N SER A 165 4.01 28.67 -6.37
CA SER A 165 2.64 29.20 -6.53
C SER A 165 2.24 29.37 -8.00
N ASP A 166 1.70 28.32 -8.62
CA ASP A 166 1.15 28.38 -9.97
C ASP A 166 -0.17 27.59 -10.01
N ASP A 167 -1.18 28.10 -10.74
CA ASP A 167 -2.53 27.51 -10.81
C ASP A 167 -2.49 26.04 -11.28
N PHE A 168 -1.47 25.71 -12.08
CA PHE A 168 -1.17 24.35 -12.53
C PHE A 168 -0.91 23.37 -11.36
N VAL A 169 -0.27 23.83 -10.29
CA VAL A 169 0.07 23.00 -9.13
C VAL A 169 -1.18 22.62 -8.34
N LEU A 170 -2.17 23.51 -8.26
CA LEU A 170 -3.45 23.21 -7.62
C LEU A 170 -4.22 22.11 -8.37
N ILE A 171 -4.32 22.23 -9.71
CA ILE A 171 -4.96 21.20 -10.55
C ILE A 171 -4.22 19.86 -10.43
N LEU A 172 -2.89 19.90 -10.42
CA LEU A 172 -2.06 18.72 -10.25
C LEU A 172 -2.28 18.06 -8.87
N LEU A 173 -2.38 18.84 -7.79
CA LEU A 173 -2.67 18.35 -6.45
C LEU A 173 -4.04 17.66 -6.38
N PHE A 174 -5.09 18.28 -6.93
CA PHE A 174 -6.43 17.66 -6.98
C PHE A 174 -6.41 16.34 -7.76
N PHE A 175 -5.79 16.33 -8.94
CA PHE A 175 -5.71 15.13 -9.78
C PHE A 175 -4.91 14.01 -9.11
N THR A 176 -3.76 14.33 -8.53
CA THR A 176 -2.90 13.35 -7.87
C THR A 176 -3.48 12.85 -6.55
N LEU A 177 -4.21 13.69 -5.81
CA LEU A 177 -4.96 13.27 -4.63
C LEU A 177 -6.10 12.31 -5.01
N TRP A 178 -6.85 12.63 -6.06
CA TRP A 178 -7.89 11.75 -6.60
C TRP A 178 -7.32 10.39 -7.02
N LEU A 179 -6.17 10.41 -7.71
CA LEU A 179 -5.46 9.19 -8.11
C LEU A 179 -4.99 8.37 -6.90
N GLY A 180 -4.51 9.04 -5.84
CA GLY A 180 -4.14 8.41 -4.57
C GLY A 180 -5.32 7.69 -3.92
N HIS A 181 -6.52 8.29 -3.93
CA HIS A 181 -7.73 7.67 -3.41
C HIS A 181 -8.22 6.50 -4.29
N ALA A 182 -8.07 6.60 -5.61
CA ALA A 182 -8.43 5.55 -6.56
C ALA A 182 -7.72 4.21 -6.29
N HIS A 183 -6.53 4.23 -5.67
CA HIS A 183 -5.82 3.02 -5.20
C HIS A 183 -6.72 2.06 -4.40
N SER A 184 -7.64 2.57 -3.59
CA SER A 184 -8.51 1.73 -2.77
C SER A 184 -9.45 0.86 -3.60
N ALA A 185 -9.94 1.37 -4.74
CA ALA A 185 -10.79 0.65 -5.67
C ALA A 185 -10.04 -0.42 -6.49
N ILE A 186 -8.72 -0.30 -6.59
CA ILE A 186 -7.88 -1.22 -7.35
C ILE A 186 -7.67 -2.53 -6.60
N ASN A 187 -7.69 -2.50 -5.26
CA ASN A 187 -7.47 -3.70 -4.44
C ASN A 187 -8.44 -4.85 -4.82
N PRO A 188 -9.79 -4.68 -4.79
CA PRO A 188 -10.73 -5.74 -5.19
C PRO A 188 -10.61 -6.17 -6.66
N VAL A 189 -10.42 -5.22 -7.58
CA VAL A 189 -10.27 -5.51 -9.02
C VAL A 189 -9.08 -6.41 -9.28
N MET A 190 -7.97 -6.14 -8.58
CA MET A 190 -6.75 -6.95 -8.66
C MET A 190 -6.93 -8.33 -8.03
N PHE A 191 -7.61 -8.44 -6.88
CA PHE A 191 -7.99 -9.74 -6.30
C PHE A 191 -8.86 -10.55 -7.26
N TRP A 192 -9.82 -9.91 -7.92
CA TRP A 192 -10.70 -10.55 -8.89
C TRP A 192 -9.95 -11.00 -10.16
N LEU A 193 -9.19 -10.12 -10.80
CA LEU A 193 -8.47 -10.42 -12.04
C LEU A 193 -7.42 -11.52 -11.85
N LEU A 194 -6.68 -11.51 -10.74
CA LEU A 194 -5.46 -12.28 -10.63
C LEU A 194 -5.59 -13.52 -9.73
N ASN A 195 -6.55 -13.57 -8.82
CA ASN A 195 -6.75 -14.71 -7.93
C ASN A 195 -7.84 -15.65 -8.48
N ARG A 196 -7.42 -16.67 -9.25
CA ARG A 196 -8.33 -17.64 -9.92
C ARG A 196 -9.29 -18.34 -8.91
N ARG A 197 -8.78 -18.66 -7.71
CA ARG A 197 -9.56 -19.27 -6.61
C ARG A 197 -10.61 -18.33 -6.01
N PHE A 198 -10.41 -17.01 -6.10
CA PHE A 198 -11.40 -16.03 -5.64
C PHE A 198 -12.57 -15.95 -6.63
N ARG A 199 -12.27 -15.94 -7.94
CA ARG A 199 -13.29 -16.02 -9.00
C ARG A 199 -14.12 -17.30 -8.94
N GLU A 200 -13.50 -18.42 -8.62
CA GLU A 200 -14.20 -19.70 -8.45
C GLU A 200 -15.13 -19.68 -7.22
N LYS A 201 -14.73 -19.08 -6.10
CA LYS A 201 -15.59 -18.96 -4.91
C LYS A 201 -16.75 -17.98 -5.07
N VAL A 202 -16.54 -16.89 -5.81
CA VAL A 202 -17.59 -15.88 -6.07
C VAL A 202 -18.62 -16.37 -7.11
N ARG A 203 -18.25 -17.28 -8.02
CA ARG A 203 -19.19 -17.90 -8.97
C ARG A 203 -20.10 -18.97 -8.36
N VAL A 204 -19.81 -19.44 -7.15
CA VAL A 204 -20.57 -20.48 -6.43
C VAL A 204 -21.55 -19.85 -5.42
N LEU A 205 -21.48 -18.54 -5.23
CA LEU A 205 -22.49 -17.71 -4.57
C LEU A 205 -23.44 -17.15 -5.63
#